data_AF-A0A218PYG5-F1
#
_entry.id   AF-A0A218PYG5-F1
#
_cell.length_a   1.000
_cell.length_b   1.000
_cell.length_c   1.000
_cell.angle_alpha   90.00
_cell.angle_beta   90.00
_cell.angle_gamma   90.00
#
_symmetry.space_group_name_H-M   'P 1'
#
loop_
_entity.id
_entity.type
_entity.pdbx_description
1 polymer ?
#
loop_
_entity_poly.entity_id
_entity_poly.type
_entity_poly.pdbx_seq_one_letter_code
_entity_poly.pdbx_strand_id
1 'polypeptide(L)'
;MAKNGVGAISNSWKTDTFSTSDKKIDLQVQHSFWSHTVVVDNGSFIVANVTVKNTGNIALKDVQVYIDVDDDSALFDAHITDSNGSIIDSSAPPVLNFGYLAPGVSSTQVSYWWTVAPRFPEVEGSTTRTATFNLYPVFTADFKQSGQAFQSRSQLDKA
;
A
#
# COMPACT_ATOMS: atom_id res chain seq x y z
N MET A 1 5.27 -13.64 28.21
CA MET A 1 5.11 -14.84 27.35
C MET A 1 4.77 -14.33 25.97
N ALA A 2 5.54 -14.70 24.94
CA ALA A 2 5.24 -14.31 23.56
C ALA A 2 3.86 -14.85 23.18
N LYS A 3 2.92 -13.96 22.83
CA LYS A 3 1.67 -14.38 22.21
C LYS A 3 2.05 -14.82 20.79
N ASN A 4 2.16 -16.12 20.59
CA ASN A 4 2.35 -16.71 19.26
C ASN A 4 1.04 -16.56 18.49
N GLY A 5 0.78 -15.37 17.93
CA GLY A 5 -0.31 -15.18 16.99
C GLY A 5 -0.19 -16.18 15.84
N VAL A 6 -1.30 -16.80 15.45
CA VAL A 6 -1.32 -17.61 14.23
C VAL A 6 -1.35 -16.64 13.04
N GLY A 7 -0.26 -16.62 12.28
CA GLY A 7 -0.15 -15.81 11.08
C GLY A 7 -0.89 -16.45 9.91
N ALA A 8 -1.93 -15.79 9.38
CA ALA A 8 -2.55 -16.21 8.14
C ALA A 8 -1.87 -15.53 6.95
N ILE A 9 -1.44 -16.31 5.95
CA ILE A 9 -0.72 -15.81 4.77
C ILE A 9 -1.66 -15.83 3.57
N SER A 10 -1.74 -14.72 2.83
CA SER A 10 -2.45 -14.70 1.55
C SER A 10 -1.74 -15.55 0.49
N ASN A 11 -2.51 -16.29 -0.29
CA ASN A 11 -2.06 -16.95 -1.52
C ASN A 11 -2.64 -16.30 -2.79
N SER A 12 -3.38 -15.19 -2.67
CA SER A 12 -4.10 -14.53 -3.78
C SER A 12 -3.65 -13.07 -3.92
N TRP A 13 -3.69 -12.55 -5.15
CA TRP A 13 -3.08 -11.24 -5.47
C TRP A 13 -3.93 -10.40 -6.41
N LYS A 14 -4.14 -9.14 -6.04
CA LYS A 14 -4.87 -8.15 -6.84
C LYS A 14 -3.88 -7.09 -7.31
N THR A 15 -4.06 -6.61 -8.53
CA THR A 15 -3.25 -5.54 -9.10
C THR A 15 -4.15 -4.35 -9.42
N ASP A 16 -3.85 -3.22 -8.81
CA ASP A 16 -4.44 -1.92 -9.14
C ASP A 16 -3.42 -1.10 -9.95
N THR A 17 -3.92 -0.27 -10.85
CA THR A 17 -3.09 0.49 -11.80
C THR A 17 -3.46 1.97 -11.75
N PHE A 18 -2.45 2.82 -11.60
CA PHE A 18 -2.56 4.26 -11.47
C PHE A 18 -1.75 4.90 -12.61
N SER A 19 -2.43 5.38 -13.63
CA SER A 19 -1.76 5.87 -14.84
C SER A 19 -2.34 7.17 -15.38
N THR A 20 -1.49 7.95 -16.02
CA THR A 20 -1.92 8.96 -16.99
C THR A 20 -2.35 8.28 -18.30
N SER A 21 -3.19 8.96 -19.08
CA SER A 21 -3.65 8.45 -20.38
C SER A 21 -2.51 8.20 -21.38
N ASP A 22 -1.43 8.97 -21.29
CA ASP A 22 -0.23 8.83 -22.12
C ASP A 22 0.79 7.81 -21.57
N LYS A 23 0.48 7.14 -20.45
CA LYS A 23 1.32 6.14 -19.78
C LYS A 23 2.73 6.61 -19.43
N LYS A 24 2.98 7.93 -19.41
CA LYS A 24 4.25 8.45 -18.88
C LYS A 24 4.41 8.11 -17.41
N ILE A 25 3.33 8.33 -16.65
CA ILE A 25 3.16 7.81 -15.30
C ILE A 25 2.32 6.55 -15.43
N ASP A 26 2.86 5.42 -14.98
CA ASP A 26 2.12 4.19 -14.82
C ASP A 26 2.69 3.41 -13.64
N LEU A 27 1.90 3.35 -12.56
CA LEU A 27 2.25 2.65 -11.34
C LEU A 27 1.30 1.47 -11.16
N GLN A 28 1.85 0.26 -11.08
CA GLN A 28 1.11 -0.92 -10.68
C GLN A 28 1.37 -1.21 -9.22
N VAL A 29 0.30 -1.35 -8.44
CA VAL A 29 0.34 -1.80 -7.05
C VAL A 29 -0.29 -3.18 -7.00
N GLN A 30 0.53 -4.19 -6.81
CA GLN A 30 0.08 -5.56 -6.57
C GLN A 30 0.07 -5.83 -5.08
N HIS A 31 -1.07 -6.25 -4.54
CA HIS A 31 -1.21 -6.53 -3.12
C HIS A 31 -1.86 -7.90 -2.89
N SER A 32 -1.43 -8.53 -1.81
CA SER A 32 -2.05 -9.73 -1.28
C SER A 32 -3.51 -9.45 -0.86
N PHE A 33 -4.42 -10.39 -1.15
CA PHE A 33 -5.81 -10.37 -0.70
C PHE A 33 -6.30 -11.79 -0.37
N TRP A 34 -7.42 -11.94 0.33
CA TRP A 34 -8.03 -13.24 0.58
C TRP A 34 -9.32 -13.36 -0.20
N SER A 35 -9.41 -14.40 -1.03
CA SER A 35 -10.62 -14.77 -1.76
C SER A 35 -11.58 -15.65 -0.95
N HIS A 36 -11.21 -16.00 0.29
CA HIS A 36 -11.93 -16.91 1.17
C HIS A 36 -11.85 -16.43 2.63
N THR A 37 -12.77 -16.91 3.48
CA THR A 37 -12.77 -16.62 4.92
C THR A 37 -11.53 -17.20 5.61
N VAL A 38 -10.89 -16.38 6.43
CA VAL A 38 -9.79 -16.78 7.31
C VAL A 38 -10.28 -16.74 8.75
N VAL A 39 -10.00 -17.79 9.52
CA VAL A 39 -10.28 -17.82 10.97
C VAL A 39 -9.11 -17.16 11.70
N VAL A 40 -9.41 -16.14 12.49
CA VAL A 40 -8.45 -15.42 13.33
C VAL A 40 -8.91 -15.51 14.78
N ASP A 41 -7.97 -15.71 15.72
CA ASP A 41 -8.20 -15.68 17.16
C ASP A 41 -7.55 -14.44 17.81
N ASN A 42 -7.67 -14.30 19.13
CA ASN A 42 -7.10 -13.17 19.85
C ASN A 42 -5.56 -13.16 19.80
N GLY A 43 -5.01 -12.23 19.02
CA GLY A 43 -3.58 -12.11 18.74
C GLY A 43 -3.16 -12.71 17.39
N SER A 44 -4.09 -13.30 16.63
CA SER A 44 -3.86 -13.63 15.22
C SER A 44 -3.65 -12.36 14.40
N PHE A 45 -2.75 -12.48 13.43
CA PHE A 45 -2.48 -11.45 12.44
C PHE A 45 -2.50 -12.08 11.05
N ILE A 46 -2.69 -11.22 10.07
CA ILE A 46 -2.72 -11.58 8.68
C ILE A 46 -1.48 -10.96 8.01
N VAL A 47 -0.80 -11.67 7.13
CA VAL A 47 0.38 -11.17 6.41
C VAL A 47 0.01 -10.86 4.96
N ALA A 48 0.25 -9.63 4.52
CA ALA A 48 0.05 -9.25 3.13
C ALA A 48 1.29 -8.53 2.59
N ASN A 49 1.68 -8.89 1.38
CA ASN A 49 2.76 -8.21 0.70
C ASN A 49 2.19 -7.15 -0.24
N VAL A 50 2.92 -6.05 -0.39
CA VAL A 50 2.64 -5.01 -1.38
C VAL A 50 3.86 -4.86 -2.27
N THR A 51 3.66 -5.07 -3.56
CA THR A 51 4.66 -4.88 -4.60
C THR A 51 4.25 -3.70 -5.46
N VAL A 52 5.16 -2.75 -5.63
CA VAL A 52 4.96 -1.60 -6.49
C VAL A 52 5.90 -1.70 -7.69
N LYS A 53 5.38 -1.49 -8.89
CA LYS A 53 6.14 -1.49 -10.14
C LYS A 53 5.87 -0.21 -10.92
N ASN A 54 6.93 0.50 -11.29
CA ASN A 54 6.85 1.59 -12.24
C ASN A 54 6.86 0.99 -13.67
N THR A 55 5.69 0.90 -14.31
CA THR A 55 5.56 0.48 -15.71
C THR A 55 5.56 1.66 -16.67
N GLY A 56 5.64 2.88 -16.16
CA GLY A 56 5.72 4.11 -16.94
C GLY A 56 7.11 4.35 -17.51
N ASN A 57 7.23 5.47 -18.23
CA ASN A 57 8.44 5.85 -18.95
C ASN A 57 9.27 6.91 -18.22
N ILE A 58 8.81 7.41 -17.07
CA ILE A 58 9.54 8.36 -16.22
C ILE A 58 9.79 7.78 -14.84
N ALA A 59 10.88 8.19 -14.22
CA ALA A 59 11.19 7.76 -12.87
C ALA A 59 10.23 8.39 -11.85
N LEU A 60 9.88 7.62 -10.83
CA LEU A 60 9.07 8.05 -9.70
C LEU A 60 9.95 8.19 -8.47
N LYS A 61 9.67 9.23 -7.68
CA LYS A 61 10.38 9.57 -6.44
C LYS A 61 9.40 9.55 -5.28
N ASP A 62 9.95 9.35 -4.08
CA ASP A 62 9.19 9.38 -2.82
C ASP A 62 7.92 8.53 -2.89
N VAL A 63 8.03 7.35 -3.52
CA VAL A 63 6.90 6.45 -3.72
C VAL A 63 6.51 5.88 -2.37
N GLN A 64 5.30 6.22 -1.95
CA GLN A 64 4.69 5.81 -0.70
C GLN A 64 3.36 5.13 -1.00
N VAL A 65 2.98 4.13 -0.20
CA VAL A 65 1.64 3.55 -0.22
C VAL A 65 1.06 3.66 1.18
N TYR A 66 0.03 4.48 1.31
CA TYR A 66 -0.76 4.59 2.52
C TYR A 66 -1.74 3.44 2.57
N ILE A 67 -1.90 2.90 3.76
CA ILE A 67 -2.68 1.70 3.99
C ILE A 67 -3.80 2.05 4.96
N ASP A 68 -5.01 1.67 4.60
CA ASP A 68 -6.18 1.79 5.46
C ASP A 68 -6.99 0.50 5.44
N VAL A 69 -7.58 0.16 6.59
CA VAL A 69 -8.49 -0.99 6.71
C VAL A 69 -9.82 -0.46 7.18
N ASP A 70 -10.80 -0.57 6.31
CA ASP A 70 -12.18 -0.22 6.63
C ASP A 70 -12.92 -1.50 7.04
N ASP A 71 -13.37 -1.54 8.28
CA ASP A 71 -14.16 -2.64 8.82
C ASP A 71 -15.43 -2.15 9.50
N ASP A 72 -16.45 -3.01 9.50
CA ASP A 72 -17.77 -2.70 10.06
C ASP A 72 -17.78 -2.53 11.59
N SER A 73 -16.64 -2.73 12.25
CA SER A 73 -16.56 -3.00 13.69
C SER A 73 -15.35 -2.39 14.42
N ALA A 74 -14.44 -1.68 13.75
CA ALA A 74 -13.22 -1.08 14.32
C ALA A 74 -12.34 -2.08 15.09
N LEU A 75 -12.33 -3.34 14.62
CA LEU A 75 -11.58 -4.47 15.15
C LEU A 75 -10.28 -4.70 14.40
N PHE A 76 -10.16 -4.27 13.15
CA PHE A 76 -8.95 -4.42 12.36
C PHE A 76 -8.21 -3.09 12.25
N ASP A 77 -6.93 -3.09 12.61
CA ASP A 77 -6.00 -1.99 12.35
C ASP A 77 -4.83 -2.54 11.50
N ALA A 78 -4.42 -1.78 10.50
CA ALA A 78 -3.20 -2.09 9.75
C ALA A 78 -1.97 -1.70 10.57
N HIS A 79 -0.93 -2.54 10.52
CA HIS A 79 0.39 -2.17 10.99
C HIS A 79 1.51 -2.64 10.04
N ILE A 80 2.70 -2.12 10.28
CA ILE A 80 3.96 -2.52 9.70
C ILE A 80 4.78 -3.13 10.82
N THR A 81 5.34 -4.30 10.57
CA THR A 81 6.25 -4.94 11.51
C THR A 81 7.64 -5.10 10.95
N ASP A 82 8.61 -5.27 11.84
CA ASP A 82 9.94 -5.74 11.47
C ASP A 82 9.93 -7.23 11.07
N SER A 83 11.10 -7.76 10.72
CA SER A 83 11.29 -9.18 10.37
C SER A 83 11.01 -10.15 11.52
N ASN A 84 10.88 -9.64 12.76
CA ASN A 84 10.57 -10.42 13.94
C ASN A 84 9.08 -10.34 14.32
N GLY A 85 8.26 -9.64 13.52
CA GLY A 85 6.83 -9.45 13.78
C GLY A 85 6.52 -8.38 14.84
N SER A 86 7.48 -7.53 15.22
CA SER A 86 7.22 -6.42 16.14
C SER A 86 6.67 -5.21 15.38
N ILE A 87 5.59 -4.60 15.86
CA ILE A 87 5.03 -3.37 15.27
C ILE A 87 6.07 -2.24 15.35
N ILE A 88 6.31 -1.57 14.22
CA ILE A 88 7.31 -0.49 14.10
C ILE A 88 6.74 0.82 13.52
N ASP A 89 5.47 0.85 13.13
CA ASP A 89 4.84 2.13 12.78
C ASP A 89 4.50 2.96 14.03
N SER A 90 4.37 4.27 13.80
CA SER A 90 4.15 5.26 14.86
C SER A 90 2.94 6.16 14.61
N SER A 91 2.20 5.95 13.51
CA SER A 91 1.08 6.80 13.12
C SER A 91 0.04 6.01 12.31
N ALA A 92 -1.23 6.20 12.64
CA ALA A 92 -2.33 5.85 11.77
C ALA A 92 -2.53 6.95 10.71
N PRO A 93 -2.70 6.62 9.42
CA PRO A 93 -2.53 5.31 8.77
C PRO A 93 -1.05 4.94 8.50
N PRO A 94 -0.68 3.64 8.51
CA PRO A 94 0.68 3.19 8.18
C PRO A 94 1.06 3.49 6.73
N VAL A 95 2.36 3.69 6.50
CA VAL A 95 2.93 4.07 5.20
C VAL A 95 4.09 3.16 4.82
N LEU A 96 3.96 2.46 3.69
CA LEU A 96 5.07 1.75 3.06
C LEU A 96 5.87 2.68 2.17
N ASN A 97 7.18 2.73 2.36
CA ASN A 97 8.05 3.66 1.65
C ASN A 97 8.97 2.93 0.68
N PHE A 98 8.65 3.00 -0.61
CA PHE A 98 9.39 2.38 -1.71
C PHE A 98 10.48 3.30 -2.27
N GLY A 99 10.50 4.58 -1.89
CA GLY A 99 11.52 5.55 -2.28
C GLY A 99 11.52 5.80 -3.80
N TYR A 100 12.66 5.57 -4.44
CA TYR A 100 12.84 5.81 -5.87
C TYR A 100 12.57 4.57 -6.71
N LEU A 101 11.76 4.71 -7.77
CA LEU A 101 11.47 3.67 -8.76
C LEU A 101 11.77 4.16 -10.18
N ALA A 102 12.87 3.67 -10.77
CA ALA A 102 13.15 3.88 -12.19
C ALA A 102 12.13 3.17 -13.10
N PRO A 103 11.98 3.57 -14.37
CA PRO A 103 11.15 2.86 -15.35
C PRO A 103 11.48 1.36 -15.39
N GLY A 104 10.45 0.53 -15.30
CA GLY A 104 10.55 -0.93 -15.32
C GLY A 104 10.94 -1.59 -13.99
N VAL A 105 11.29 -0.81 -12.95
CA VAL A 105 11.71 -1.34 -11.64
C VAL A 105 10.51 -1.70 -10.78
N SER A 106 10.60 -2.86 -10.12
CA SER A 106 9.69 -3.30 -9.08
C SER A 106 10.38 -3.30 -7.73
N SER A 107 9.62 -3.04 -6.66
CA SER A 107 10.05 -3.18 -5.27
C SER A 107 8.92 -3.78 -4.44
N THR A 108 9.24 -4.65 -3.49
CA THR A 108 8.28 -5.36 -2.64
C THR A 108 8.56 -5.05 -1.18
N GLN A 109 7.51 -4.72 -0.44
CA GLN A 109 7.54 -4.62 1.02
C GLN A 109 6.48 -5.51 1.64
N VAL A 110 6.73 -5.90 2.89
CA VAL A 110 5.86 -6.77 3.67
C VAL A 110 5.09 -5.90 4.67
N SER A 111 3.79 -6.16 4.80
CA SER A 111 2.95 -5.56 5.84
C SER A 111 2.21 -6.64 6.61
N TYR A 112 1.92 -6.35 7.88
CA TYR A 112 1.30 -7.30 8.80
C TYR A 112 0.08 -6.64 9.42
N TRP A 113 -1.09 -7.22 9.17
CA TRP A 113 -2.39 -6.68 9.50
C TRP A 113 -2.84 -7.33 10.79
N TRP A 114 -3.14 -6.52 11.81
CA TRP A 114 -3.48 -7.07 13.11
C TRP A 114 -4.98 -7.01 13.30
N THR A 115 -5.50 -8.03 13.97
CA THR A 115 -6.67 -7.81 14.79
C THR A 115 -6.22 -6.94 15.96
N VAL A 116 -6.85 -5.77 16.13
CA VAL A 116 -6.81 -5.11 17.44
C VAL A 116 -7.47 -6.12 18.38
N ALA A 117 -6.82 -6.42 19.51
CA ALA A 117 -7.45 -7.19 20.56
C ALA A 117 -8.90 -6.69 20.73
N PRO A 118 -9.92 -7.57 20.70
CA PRO A 118 -11.31 -7.13 20.58
C PRO A 118 -11.60 -6.07 21.63
N ARG A 119 -12.00 -4.86 21.19
CA ARG A 119 -12.26 -3.72 22.08
C ARG A 119 -13.47 -3.94 23.01
N PHE A 120 -14.19 -5.04 22.81
CA PHE A 120 -15.34 -5.47 23.59
C PHE A 120 -15.18 -6.94 23.98
N PRO A 121 -15.71 -7.40 25.13
CA PRO A 121 -15.74 -8.81 25.44
C PRO A 121 -16.50 -9.56 24.34
N GLU A 122 -15.81 -10.44 23.61
CA GLU A 122 -16.45 -11.26 22.58
C GLU A 122 -17.54 -12.12 23.23
N VAL A 123 -18.70 -12.15 22.60
CA VAL A 123 -19.73 -13.15 22.88
C VAL A 123 -19.15 -14.51 22.48
N GLU A 124 -19.26 -15.50 23.36
CA GLU A 124 -18.75 -16.86 23.12
C GLU A 124 -19.29 -17.40 21.77
N GLY A 125 -18.41 -17.56 20.77
CA GLY A 125 -18.79 -18.04 19.43
C GLY A 125 -17.93 -17.47 18.28
N SER A 126 -18.04 -18.08 17.09
CA SER A 126 -17.36 -17.59 15.87
C SER A 126 -18.31 -16.70 15.07
N THR A 127 -17.87 -15.50 14.69
CA THR A 127 -18.59 -14.60 13.77
C THR A 127 -17.75 -14.31 12.53
N THR A 128 -18.36 -14.29 11.35
CA THR A 128 -17.71 -13.83 10.12
C THR A 128 -17.80 -12.31 10.00
N ARG A 129 -16.67 -11.67 9.71
CA ARG A 129 -16.55 -10.23 9.46
C ARG A 129 -15.90 -9.98 8.10
N THR A 130 -16.16 -8.82 7.52
CA THR A 130 -15.54 -8.37 6.28
C THR A 130 -14.76 -7.10 6.55
N ALA A 131 -13.51 -7.07 6.10
CA ALA A 131 -12.66 -5.89 6.11
C ALA A 131 -12.25 -5.57 4.67
N THR A 132 -12.20 -4.29 4.33
CA THR A 132 -11.76 -3.79 3.04
C THR A 132 -10.38 -3.18 3.19
N PHE A 133 -9.44 -3.66 2.39
CA PHE A 133 -8.07 -3.17 2.36
C PHE A 133 -7.94 -2.08 1.30
N ASN A 134 -7.72 -0.85 1.74
CA ASN A 134 -7.56 0.29 0.86
C ASN A 134 -6.08 0.69 0.77
N LEU A 135 -5.62 0.90 -0.46
CA LEU A 135 -4.25 1.30 -0.76
C LEU A 135 -4.26 2.61 -1.54
N TYR A 136 -3.52 3.60 -1.03
CA TYR A 136 -3.44 4.93 -1.63
C TYR A 136 -1.98 5.25 -1.94
N PRO A 137 -1.52 5.02 -3.18
CA PRO A 137 -0.16 5.39 -3.56
C PRO A 137 -0.03 6.91 -3.72
N VAL A 138 1.09 7.45 -3.24
CA VAL A 138 1.52 8.83 -3.45
C VAL A 138 2.95 8.79 -3.97
N PHE A 139 3.26 9.63 -4.95
CA PHE A 139 4.59 9.70 -5.53
C PHE A 139 4.81 11.04 -6.23
N THR A 140 6.08 11.39 -6.40
CA THR A 140 6.52 12.54 -7.20
C THR A 140 7.04 12.06 -8.54
N ALA A 141 6.68 12.74 -9.61
CA ALA A 141 7.19 12.46 -10.95
C ALA A 141 7.86 13.70 -11.55
N ASP A 142 9.14 13.58 -11.88
CA ASP A 142 9.88 14.67 -12.51
C ASP A 142 9.79 14.56 -14.03
N PHE A 143 9.05 15.50 -14.63
CA PHE A 143 9.11 15.69 -16.06
C PHE A 143 10.36 16.51 -16.38
N LYS A 144 11.29 15.94 -17.15
CA LYS A 144 12.35 16.74 -17.77
C LYS A 144 11.67 17.78 -18.64
N GLN A 145 11.69 19.06 -18.24
CA GLN A 145 11.29 20.14 -19.12
C GLN A 145 12.13 20.05 -20.39
N SER A 146 11.49 19.86 -21.54
CA SER A 146 12.17 20.13 -22.81
C SER A 146 12.39 21.64 -22.85
N GLY A 147 13.62 22.08 -23.19
CA GLY A 147 14.06 23.48 -23.19
C GLY A 147 13.37 24.41 -24.19
N GLN A 148 12.13 24.12 -24.59
CA GLN A 148 11.31 24.86 -25.55
C GLN A 148 10.10 25.57 -24.89
N ALA A 149 9.78 25.27 -23.62
CA ALA A 149 8.58 25.81 -22.96
C ALA A 149 8.68 27.30 -22.53
N PHE A 150 9.89 27.88 -22.55
CA PHE A 150 10.12 29.32 -22.34
C PHE A 150 10.64 29.99 -23.62
N GLN A 151 10.00 29.77 -24.77
CA GLN A 151 9.97 30.85 -25.75
C GLN A 151 8.97 31.88 -25.24
N SER A 152 9.46 32.87 -24.49
CA SER A 152 8.70 34.06 -24.15
C SER A 152 8.08 34.60 -25.44
N ARG A 153 6.76 34.88 -25.42
CA ARG A 153 6.03 35.51 -26.54
C ARG A 153 6.63 36.85 -27.02
N SER A 154 7.70 37.35 -26.41
CA SER A 154 8.42 38.56 -26.79
C SER A 154 9.29 38.44 -28.06
N GLN A 155 9.36 37.29 -28.74
CA GLN A 155 10.08 37.15 -30.02
C GLN A 155 9.18 36.98 -31.25
N LEU A 156 7.85 37.07 -31.12
CA LEU A 156 6.94 37.05 -32.27
C LEU A 156 6.55 38.45 -32.81
N ASP A 157 7.01 39.54 -32.17
CA ASP A 157 6.75 40.92 -32.59
C ASP A 157 8.03 41.68 -33.00
N LYS A 158 8.83 41.10 -33.89
CA LYS A 158 9.75 41.89 -34.73
C LYS A 158 9.58 41.48 -36.18
N ALA A 159 8.65 42.20 -36.82
CA ALA A 159 8.64 42.44 -38.26
C ALA A 159 9.94 43.10 -38.71
#